data_AF-A0A975KD91-F1
#
_entry.id   AF-A0A975KD91-F1
#
_cell.length_a   1.000
_cell.length_b   1.000
_cell.length_c   1.000
_cell.angle_alpha   90.00
_cell.angle_beta   90.00
_cell.angle_gamma   90.00
#
_symmetry.space_group_name_H-M   'P 1'
#
loop_
_entity.id
_entity.type
_entity.pdbx_description
1 polymer ?
#
loop_
_entity_poly.entity_id
_entity_poly.type
_entity_poly.pdbx_seq_one_letter_code
_entity_poly.pdbx_strand_id
1 'polypeptide(L)'
;MCVPGEPIELRPEPKNPVDPNAVAVFSVRGIQIGYIRAERAPMVRLAMSRGEVIAIFQRSEPWGAIIRASLDGRAPTLPPEQVKDSADSPRTEKTDEVWWPDYIPPDD
;
A
#
# COMPACT_ATOMS: atom_id res chain seq x y z
N MET A 1 -19.61 1.47 3.61
CA MET A 1 -18.34 1.76 2.89
C MET A 1 -17.25 2.01 3.93
N CYS A 2 -16.00 1.56 3.70
CA CYS A 2 -14.90 1.73 4.66
C CYS A 2 -14.33 3.15 4.64
N VAL A 3 -13.87 3.65 5.79
CA VAL A 3 -13.23 4.96 5.94
C VAL A 3 -11.71 4.78 6.08
N PRO A 4 -10.86 5.65 5.49
CA PRO A 4 -9.42 5.61 5.71
C PRO A 4 -9.06 5.52 7.20
N GLY A 5 -8.18 4.59 7.54
CA GLY A 5 -7.72 4.33 8.91
C GLY A 5 -8.54 3.28 9.65
N GLU A 6 -9.70 2.87 9.12
CA GLU A 6 -10.48 1.80 9.76
C GLU A 6 -9.73 0.46 9.74
N PRO A 7 -9.83 -0.34 10.81
CA PRO A 7 -9.21 -1.65 10.85
C PRO A 7 -9.81 -2.58 9.80
N ILE A 8 -8.95 -3.43 9.25
CA ILE A 8 -9.29 -4.44 8.27
C ILE A 8 -9.01 -5.81 8.86
N GLU A 9 -9.98 -6.71 8.69
CA GLU A 9 -9.85 -8.10 9.09
C GLU A 9 -9.36 -8.92 7.89
N LEU A 10 -8.29 -9.69 8.10
CA LEU A 10 -7.76 -10.62 7.13
C LEU A 10 -8.15 -12.04 7.52
N ARG A 11 -8.70 -12.81 6.58
CA ARG A 11 -9.14 -14.19 6.82
C ARG A 11 -8.47 -15.13 5.80
N PRO A 12 -7.62 -16.07 6.23
CA PRO A 12 -7.00 -17.02 5.32
C PRO A 12 -8.02 -18.08 4.89
N GLU A 13 -8.01 -18.43 3.60
CA GLU A 13 -8.88 -19.46 3.02
C GLU A 13 -8.05 -20.64 2.47
N PRO A 14 -7.52 -21.53 3.33
CA PRO A 14 -6.71 -22.68 2.90
C PRO A 14 -7.43 -23.66 1.97
N LYS A 15 -8.77 -23.65 1.98
CA LYS A 15 -9.61 -24.56 1.19
C LYS A 15 -10.16 -23.90 -0.08
N ASN A 16 -9.67 -22.71 -0.44
CA ASN A 16 -10.10 -22.04 -1.65
C ASN A 16 -9.66 -22.87 -2.89
N PRO A 17 -10.57 -23.16 -3.84
CA PRO A 17 -10.29 -24.06 -4.95
C PRO A 17 -9.34 -23.46 -6.00
N VAL A 18 -9.17 -22.13 -6.02
CA VAL A 18 -8.33 -21.43 -7.02
C VAL A 18 -6.92 -21.18 -6.47
N ASP A 19 -6.83 -20.67 -5.24
CA ASP A 19 -5.54 -20.38 -4.59
C ASP A 19 -5.57 -20.82 -3.12
N PRO A 20 -4.83 -21.86 -2.70
CA PRO A 20 -4.77 -22.29 -1.31
C PRO A 20 -4.13 -21.24 -0.39
N ASN A 21 -3.45 -20.22 -0.94
CA ASN A 21 -2.90 -19.10 -0.20
C ASN A 21 -3.84 -17.89 -0.13
N ALA A 22 -5.06 -17.98 -0.67
CA ALA A 22 -6.01 -16.87 -0.66
C ALA A 22 -6.21 -16.30 0.75
N VAL A 23 -6.25 -14.97 0.84
CA VAL A 23 -6.58 -14.22 2.05
C VAL A 23 -7.68 -13.23 1.71
N ALA A 24 -8.86 -13.47 2.25
CA ALA A 24 -10.00 -12.60 2.10
C ALA A 24 -9.85 -11.36 3.01
N VAL A 25 -10.32 -10.23 2.51
CA VAL A 25 -10.21 -8.91 3.15
C VAL A 25 -11.61 -8.46 3.53
N PHE A 26 -11.83 -8.25 4.82
CA PHE A 26 -13.11 -7.82 5.39
C PHE A 26 -12.97 -6.46 6.07
N SER A 27 -14.01 -5.64 5.93
CA SER A 27 -14.17 -4.43 6.73
C SER A 27 -14.48 -4.76 8.18
N VAL A 28 -14.27 -3.80 9.10
CA VAL A 28 -14.71 -3.89 10.49
C VAL A 28 -16.22 -4.18 10.66
N ARG A 29 -17.01 -3.93 9.61
CA ARG A 29 -18.46 -4.18 9.58
C ARG A 29 -18.83 -5.56 9.01
N GLY A 30 -17.84 -6.44 8.78
CA GLY A 30 -18.05 -7.78 8.24
C GLY A 30 -18.34 -7.85 6.73
N ILE A 31 -18.25 -6.73 6.02
CA ILE A 31 -18.43 -6.70 4.55
C ILE A 31 -17.11 -7.13 3.88
N GLN A 32 -17.17 -8.12 2.98
CA GLN A 32 -16.02 -8.53 2.18
C GLN A 32 -15.69 -7.47 1.13
N ILE A 33 -14.44 -7.00 1.14
CA ILE A 33 -13.92 -5.99 0.19
C ILE A 33 -13.29 -6.68 -1.01
N GLY A 34 -12.66 -7.84 -0.80
CA GLY A 34 -12.00 -8.61 -1.84
C GLY A 34 -10.97 -9.57 -1.27
N TYR A 35 -9.89 -9.78 -2.01
CA TYR A 35 -8.77 -10.65 -1.62
C TYR A 35 -7.45 -9.90 -1.72
N ILE A 36 -6.47 -10.32 -0.91
CA ILE A 36 -5.07 -9.95 -1.12
C ILE A 36 -4.63 -10.51 -2.47
N ARG A 37 -3.86 -9.73 -3.22
CA ARG A 37 -3.30 -10.19 -4.50
C ARG A 37 -2.47 -11.46 -4.29
N ALA A 38 -2.63 -12.43 -5.19
CA ALA A 38 -2.04 -13.76 -5.09
C ALA A 38 -0.51 -13.72 -4.88
N GLU A 39 0.19 -12.74 -5.50
CA GLU A 39 1.65 -12.62 -5.39
C GLU A 39 2.11 -12.29 -3.97
N ARG A 40 1.25 -11.65 -3.16
CA ARG A 40 1.56 -11.25 -1.77
C ARG A 40 0.90 -12.16 -0.73
N ALA A 41 -0.10 -12.94 -1.12
CA ALA A 41 -0.89 -13.75 -0.20
C ALA A 41 -0.05 -14.76 0.62
N PRO A 42 0.96 -15.46 0.05
CA PRO A 42 1.83 -16.35 0.83
C PRO A 42 2.60 -15.65 1.94
N MET A 43 3.15 -14.46 1.65
CA MET A 43 3.89 -13.65 2.64
C MET A 43 2.98 -13.19 3.77
N VAL A 44 1.77 -12.71 3.43
CA VAL A 44 0.78 -12.29 4.42
C VAL A 44 0.34 -13.47 5.27
N ARG A 45 0.09 -14.64 4.69
CA ARG A 45 -0.26 -15.85 5.46
C ARG A 45 0.83 -16.29 6.42
N LEU A 46 2.09 -16.23 6.00
CA LEU A 46 3.21 -16.55 6.87
C LEU A 46 3.24 -15.62 8.08
N ALA A 47 3.08 -14.32 7.86
CA ALA A 47 3.02 -13.35 8.95
C ALA A 47 1.78 -13.56 9.85
N MET A 48 0.63 -13.90 9.27
CA MET A 48 -0.59 -14.21 10.05
C MET A 48 -0.40 -15.44 10.94
N SER A 49 0.36 -16.44 10.48
CA SER A 49 0.67 -17.63 11.30
C SER A 49 1.52 -17.31 12.54
N ARG A 50 2.22 -16.17 12.54
CA ARG A 50 3.01 -15.66 13.66
C ARG A 50 2.21 -14.74 14.59
N GLY A 51 1.02 -14.30 14.17
CA GLY A 51 0.18 -13.37 14.93
C GLY A 51 0.59 -11.89 14.80
N GLU A 52 1.40 -11.53 13.81
CA GLU A 52 2.04 -10.21 13.73
C GLU A 52 1.36 -9.26 12.72
N VAL A 53 0.17 -9.59 12.21
CA VAL A 53 -0.45 -8.83 11.12
C VAL A 53 -1.53 -7.89 11.62
N ILE A 54 -1.31 -6.59 11.42
CA ILE A 54 -2.30 -5.53 11.65
C ILE A 54 -2.53 -4.78 10.33
N ALA A 55 -3.78 -4.68 9.90
CA ALA A 55 -4.13 -4.01 8.65
C ALA A 55 -5.16 -2.89 8.85
N ILE A 56 -5.01 -1.81 8.09
CA ILE A 56 -5.95 -0.69 8.01
C ILE A 56 -6.33 -0.40 6.56
N PHE A 57 -7.53 0.12 6.37
CA PHE A 57 -8.01 0.61 5.10
C PHE A 57 -7.34 1.94 4.77
N GLN A 58 -6.78 2.09 3.57
CA GLN A 58 -6.23 3.38 3.14
C GLN A 58 -7.22 4.14 2.27
N ARG A 59 -7.67 3.52 1.16
CA ARG A 59 -8.63 4.13 0.24
C ARG A 59 -9.23 3.11 -0.72
N SER A 60 -10.37 3.46 -1.30
CA SER A 60 -10.96 2.74 -2.43
C SER A 60 -10.40 3.26 -3.75
N GLU A 61 -10.27 2.36 -4.71
CA GLU A 61 -9.88 2.64 -6.11
C GLU A 61 -10.91 1.97 -7.05
N PRO A 62 -11.02 2.40 -8.33
CA PRO A 62 -11.94 1.77 -9.28
C PRO A 62 -11.70 0.26 -9.48
N TRP A 63 -10.45 -0.20 -9.27
CA TRP A 63 -10.04 -1.59 -9.42
C TRP A 63 -10.03 -2.38 -8.09
N GLY A 64 -10.39 -1.77 -6.97
CA GLY A 64 -10.42 -2.45 -5.67
C GLY A 64 -10.13 -1.53 -4.49
N ALA A 65 -9.34 -2.01 -3.53
CA ALA A 65 -8.98 -1.26 -2.34
C ALA A 65 -7.48 -1.29 -2.10
N ILE A 66 -6.96 -0.19 -1.58
CA ILE A 66 -5.61 -0.12 -1.03
C ILE A 66 -5.73 -0.23 0.48
N ILE A 67 -5.04 -1.21 1.04
CA ILE A 67 -4.89 -1.40 2.48
C ILE A 67 -3.41 -1.33 2.84
N ARG A 68 -3.11 -0.97 4.09
CA ARG A 68 -1.76 -1.07 4.65
C ARG A 68 -1.75 -2.17 5.68
N ALA A 69 -0.79 -3.07 5.57
CA ALA A 69 -0.57 -4.14 6.54
C ALA A 69 0.84 -3.99 7.12
N SER A 70 0.94 -3.94 8.45
CA SER A 70 2.20 -4.20 9.15
C SER A 70 2.29 -5.69 9.42
N LEU A 71 3.47 -6.26 9.20
CA LEU A 71 3.76 -7.67 9.47
C LEU A 71 4.59 -7.86 10.75
N ASP A 72 4.83 -6.79 11.51
CA ASP A 72 5.67 -6.78 12.73
C ASP A 72 4.83 -6.52 14.00
N GLY A 73 3.50 -6.61 13.90
CA GLY A 73 2.57 -6.38 15.00
C GLY A 73 2.38 -4.91 15.39
N ARG A 74 2.98 -3.95 14.67
CA ARG A 74 2.79 -2.52 14.92
C ARG A 74 1.56 -2.00 14.19
N ALA A 75 0.87 -1.02 14.77
CA ALA A 75 -0.23 -0.35 14.08
C ALA A 75 0.32 0.41 12.86
N PRO A 76 -0.11 0.09 11.62
CA PRO A 76 0.27 0.88 10.45
C PRO A 76 -0.36 2.28 10.54
N THR A 77 0.32 3.28 9.98
CA THR A 77 -0.20 4.65 9.89
C THR A 77 -0.61 4.97 8.45
N LEU A 78 -1.62 5.83 8.31
CA LEU A 78 -1.95 6.39 7.01
C LEU A 78 -0.81 7.31 6.56
N PRO A 79 -0.42 7.27 5.27
CA PRO A 79 0.42 8.33 4.74
C PRO A 79 -0.33 9.66 4.83
N PRO A 80 0.39 10.80 4.83
CA PRO A 80 -0.27 12.07 4.59
C PRO A 80 -1.11 11.97 3.33
N GLU A 81 -2.29 12.58 3.35
CA GLU A 81 -3.22 12.53 2.22
C GLU A 81 -2.50 13.10 1.01
N GLN A 82 -2.05 12.21 0.13
CA GLN A 82 -1.49 12.62 -1.15
C GLN A 82 -2.68 13.22 -1.89
N VAL A 83 -2.69 14.54 -2.01
CA VAL A 83 -3.48 15.23 -3.03
C VAL A 83 -3.20 14.43 -4.27
N LYS A 84 -4.25 13.80 -4.83
CA LYS A 84 -4.10 13.07 -6.08
C LYS A 84 -3.51 14.11 -7.02
N ASP A 85 -2.23 13.97 -7.34
CA ASP A 85 -1.74 14.57 -8.56
C ASP A 85 -2.72 14.04 -9.58
N SER A 86 -3.53 14.96 -10.08
CA SER A 86 -4.41 14.68 -11.20
C SER A 86 -3.49 14.14 -12.31
N ALA A 87 -4.03 13.60 -13.39
CA ALA A 87 -3.23 13.20 -14.54
C ALA A 87 -2.57 14.40 -15.29
N ASP A 88 -2.10 15.37 -14.52
CA ASP A 88 -1.45 16.64 -14.80
C ASP A 88 -0.40 16.92 -13.70
N SER A 89 0.24 15.89 -13.12
CA SER A 89 1.64 16.12 -12.73
C SER A 89 2.29 16.66 -14.00
N PRO A 90 2.85 17.88 -14.02
CA PRO A 90 3.75 18.23 -15.10
C PRO A 90 4.75 17.08 -15.10
N ARG A 91 4.77 16.33 -16.20
CA ARG A 91 5.86 15.42 -16.56
C ARG A 91 7.09 16.11 -16.01
N THR A 92 7.78 15.52 -15.03
CA THR A 92 9.00 16.11 -14.50
C THR A 92 9.86 16.33 -15.73
N GLU A 93 9.82 17.55 -16.27
CA GLU A 93 10.81 18.02 -17.19
C GLU A 93 12.06 17.81 -16.36
N LYS A 94 12.94 16.97 -16.89
CA LYS A 94 14.30 16.94 -16.41
C LYS A 94 14.82 18.36 -16.51
N THR A 95 14.62 19.17 -15.49
CA THR A 95 15.45 20.33 -15.23
C THR A 95 16.72 19.80 -14.57
N ASP A 96 17.41 18.91 -15.29
CA ASP A 96 18.79 18.49 -15.04
C ASP A 96 19.74 19.40 -15.85
N GLU A 97 19.37 20.66 -16.05
CA GLU A 97 20.24 21.67 -16.64
C GLU A 97 20.26 22.91 -15.74
N VAL A 98 20.56 22.70 -14.46
CA VAL A 98 21.23 23.75 -13.69
C VAL A 98 22.62 23.86 -14.30
N TRP A 99 22.81 24.84 -15.19
CA TRP A 99 24.11 25.20 -15.73
C TRP A 99 25.02 25.61 -14.55
N TRP A 100 26.01 24.79 -14.23
CA TRP A 100 27.04 25.11 -13.25
C TRP A 100 28.16 25.84 -13.99
N PRO A 101 28.48 27.12 -13.67
CA PRO A 101 29.66 27.74 -14.22
C PRO A 101 30.91 26.98 -13.75
N ASP A 102 31.77 26.58 -14.69
CA ASP A 102 33.08 26.06 -14.34
C ASP A 102 33.83 27.12 -13.53
N TYR A 103 34.36 26.68 -12.39
CA TYR A 103 35.15 27.52 -11.49
C TYR A 103 36.35 28.14 -12.24
N ILE A 104 36.43 29.47 -12.28
CA ILE A 104 37.57 30.22 -12.83
C ILE A 104 38.50 30.56 -11.66
N PRO A 105 39.70 29.96 -11.56
CA PRO A 105 40.70 30.38 -10.58
C PRO A 105 41.16 31.82 -10.89
N PRO A 106 41.46 32.65 -9.87
CA PRO A 106 41.98 34.00 -10.09
C PRO A 106 43.36 33.94 -10.75
N ASP A 107 43.56 34.72 -11.81
CA ASP A 107 44.89 34.97 -12.38
C ASP A 107 45.67 35.88 -11.42
N ASP A 108 46.84 35.41 -10.96
CA ASP A 108 47.86 36.20 -10.26
C ASP A 108 48.88 36.75 -11.28
#